data_AF-A0A960A4Y6-F1
#
_entry.id   AF-A0A960A4Y6-F1
#
_cell.length_a   1.000
_cell.length_b   1.000
_cell.length_c   1.000
_cell.angle_alpha   90.00
_cell.angle_beta   90.00
_cell.angle_gamma   90.00
#
_symmetry.space_group_name_H-M   'P 1'
#
loop_
_entity.id
_entity.type
_entity.pdbx_description
1 polymer ?
#
loop_
_entity_poly.entity_id
_entity_poly.type
_entity_poly.pdbx_seq_one_letter_code
_entity_poly.pdbx_strand_id
1 'polypeptide(L)'
;MSTPIPLALGLGPTELLIIFAVIVLLFGASKLPDLARGSGRAIRIFKAETKGVLNDDEDQPDSASELESKKDAGPGQGQPDAERSANPEA
;
A
#
# COMPACT_ATOMS: atom_id res chain seq x y z
N MET A 1 -41.11 -2.31 5.70
CA MET A 1 -40.68 -3.27 6.75
C MET A 1 -39.29 -2.85 7.18
N SER A 2 -39.19 -2.19 8.32
CA SER A 2 -37.92 -1.71 8.87
C SER A 2 -37.19 -2.89 9.50
N THR A 3 -36.10 -3.34 8.89
CA THR A 3 -35.20 -4.33 9.48
C THR A 3 -34.44 -3.67 10.64
N PRO A 4 -34.62 -4.12 11.90
CA PRO A 4 -33.82 -3.62 13.01
C PRO A 4 -32.40 -4.18 12.87
N ILE A 5 -31.41 -3.29 12.87
CA ILE A 5 -29.99 -3.65 12.89
C ILE A 5 -29.72 -4.35 14.24
N PRO A 6 -29.33 -5.63 14.27
CA PRO A 6 -29.06 -6.33 15.51
C PRO A 6 -27.67 -5.91 16.02
N LEU A 7 -27.64 -4.92 16.90
CA LEU A 7 -26.45 -4.41 17.58
C LEU A 7 -25.93 -5.31 18.73
N ALA A 8 -26.32 -6.58 18.77
CA ALA A 8 -26.01 -7.47 19.89
C ALA A 8 -25.32 -8.75 19.40
N LEU A 9 -24.05 -8.91 19.83
CA LEU A 9 -23.27 -10.16 19.92
C LEU A 9 -22.23 -10.49 18.83
N GLY A 10 -21.86 -9.56 17.96
CA GLY A 10 -20.66 -9.75 17.15
C GLY A 10 -20.24 -8.45 16.49
N LEU A 11 -18.95 -8.12 16.54
CA LEU A 11 -18.37 -7.14 15.63
C LEU A 11 -18.56 -7.69 14.21
N GLY A 12 -19.68 -7.33 13.59
CA GLY A 12 -20.01 -7.74 12.25
C GLY A 12 -19.10 -7.03 11.24
N PRO A 13 -19.03 -7.55 10.01
CA PRO A 13 -18.33 -6.85 8.93
C PRO A 13 -18.84 -5.42 8.74
N THR A 14 -20.12 -5.16 9.05
CA THR A 14 -20.74 -3.82 9.00
C THR A 14 -20.13 -2.85 10.01
N GLU A 15 -20.04 -3.20 11.29
CA GLU A 15 -19.38 -2.38 12.31
C GLU A 15 -17.91 -2.10 11.97
N LEU A 16 -17.18 -3.11 11.50
CA LEU A 16 -15.78 -2.94 11.11
C LEU A 16 -15.66 -1.96 9.93
N LEU A 17 -16.58 -2.01 8.96
CA LEU A 17 -16.65 -1.05 7.86
C LEU A 17 -16.91 0.37 8.39
N ILE A 18 -17.85 0.54 9.32
CA ILE A 18 -18.15 1.86 9.91
C ILE A 18 -16.92 2.42 10.64
N ILE A 19 -16.25 1.62 11.48
CA ILE A 19 -15.03 2.03 12.19
C ILE A 19 -13.93 2.38 11.20
N PHE A 20 -13.73 1.53 10.18
CA PHE A 20 -12.75 1.78 9.11
C PHE A 20 -13.05 3.07 8.35
N ALA A 21 -14.33 3.34 8.05
CA ALA A 21 -14.75 4.57 7.41
C ALA A 21 -14.44 5.82 8.26
N VAL A 22 -14.62 5.75 9.58
CA VAL A 22 -14.23 6.84 10.49
C VAL A 22 -12.71 7.05 10.46
N ILE A 23 -11.90 5.98 10.51
CA ILE A 23 -10.44 6.08 10.44
C ILE A 23 -10.00 6.70 9.10
N VAL A 24 -10.59 6.26 7.98
CA VAL A 24 -10.32 6.83 6.65
C VAL A 24 -10.70 8.31 6.59
N LEU A 25 -11.78 8.73 7.25
CA LEU A 25 -12.20 10.14 7.27
C LEU A 25 -11.22 11.02 8.06
N LEU A 26 -10.69 10.51 9.18
CA LEU A 26 -9.75 11.25 10.03
C LEU A 26 -8.34 11.34 9.41
N PHE A 27 -7.82 10.23 8.88
CA PHE A 27 -6.45 10.14 8.36
C PHE A 27 -6.36 10.34 6.84
N GLY A 28 -7.45 10.15 6.11
CA GLY A 28 -7.50 10.17 4.66
C GLY A 28 -7.18 8.83 4.00
N ALA A 29 -7.81 8.55 2.87
CA ALA A 29 -7.64 7.31 2.11
C ALA A 29 -6.20 7.09 1.59
N SER A 30 -5.41 8.16 1.44
CA SER A 30 -4.00 8.06 0.99
C SER A 30 -3.02 7.74 2.12
N LYS A 31 -3.33 8.06 3.38
CA LYS A 31 -2.38 7.87 4.49
C LYS A 31 -2.38 6.45 5.04
N LEU A 32 -3.53 5.79 5.11
CA LEU A 32 -3.62 4.37 5.51
C LEU A 32 -2.71 3.44 4.67
N PRO A 33 -2.74 3.47 3.32
CA PRO A 33 -1.88 2.61 2.52
C PRO A 33 -0.40 2.99 2.62
N ASP A 34 -0.06 4.26 2.78
CA ASP A 34 1.34 4.69 3.00
C ASP A 34 1.88 4.17 4.33
N LEU A 35 1.11 4.30 5.43
CA LEU A 35 1.49 3.74 6.73
C LEU A 35 1.61 2.22 6.66
N ALA A 36 0.67 1.53 6.00
CA ALA A 36 0.70 0.08 5.84
C ALA A 36 1.93 -0.38 5.02
N ARG A 37 2.30 0.34 3.95
CA ARG A 37 3.50 0.05 3.15
C ARG A 37 4.78 0.21 3.95
N GLY A 38 4.89 1.23 4.80
CA GLY A 38 6.04 1.41 5.70
C GLY A 38 6.11 0.33 6.77
N SER A 39 5.01 0.13 7.51
CA SER A 39 4.93 -0.84 8.61
C SER A 39 5.10 -2.29 8.13
N GLY A 40 4.48 -2.66 7.01
CA GLY A 40 4.57 -4.00 6.44
C GLY A 40 5.99 -4.38 6.01
N ARG A 41 6.78 -3.42 5.52
CA ARG A 41 8.20 -3.63 5.20
C ARG A 41 9.02 -3.93 6.45
N ALA A 42 8.83 -3.14 7.51
CA ALA A 42 9.52 -3.35 8.78
C ALA A 42 9.18 -4.72 9.40
N ILE A 43 7.90 -5.10 9.40
CA ILE A 43 7.46 -6.42 9.90
C ILE A 43 8.04 -7.56 9.05
N ARG A 44 8.10 -7.40 7.72
CA ARG A 44 8.66 -8.41 6.81
C ARG A 44 10.15 -8.64 7.09
N ILE A 45 10.93 -7.55 7.22
CA ILE A 45 12.37 -7.64 7.53
C ILE A 45 12.58 -8.28 8.89
N PHE A 46 11.86 -7.81 9.91
CA PHE A 46 11.94 -8.38 11.27
C PHE A 46 11.64 -9.87 11.29
N LYS A 47 10.61 -10.31 10.55
CA LYS A 47 10.24 -11.73 10.45
C LYS A 47 11.27 -12.55 9.68
N ALA A 48 11.91 -12.00 8.65
CA ALA A 48 12.97 -12.67 7.90
C ALA A 48 14.22 -12.87 8.77
N GLU A 49 14.67 -11.82 9.47
CA GLU A 49 15.80 -11.91 10.39
C GLU A 49 15.53 -12.86 11.57
N THR A 50 14.35 -12.76 12.18
CA THR A 50 13.97 -13.66 13.29
C THR A 50 13.84 -15.12 12.83
N LYS A 51 13.36 -15.36 11.59
CA LYS A 51 13.23 -16.73 11.05
C LYS A 51 14.60 -17.36 10.78
N GLY A 52 15.59 -16.58 10.35
CA GLY A 52 16.98 -17.03 10.16
C GLY A 52 17.68 -17.40 11.47
N VAL A 53 17.30 -16.78 12.60
CA VAL A 53 17.84 -17.13 13.92
C VAL A 53 17.18 -18.38 14.52
N LEU A 54 15.91 -18.65 14.18
CA LEU A 54 15.16 -19.80 14.70
C LEU A 54 15.34 -21.10 13.89
N ASN A 55 15.76 -21.02 12.62
CA ASN A 55 15.87 -22.18 11.73
C ASN A 55 17.24 -22.13 11.03
N ASP A 56 18.26 -22.64 11.68
CA ASP A 56 19.66 -22.61 11.21
C ASP A 56 19.98 -23.68 10.13
N ASP A 57 18.99 -24.21 9.40
CA ASP A 57 19.22 -25.38 8.53
C ASP A 57 18.46 -25.44 7.18
N GLU A 58 17.67 -24.44 6.75
CA GLU A 58 17.05 -24.52 5.41
C GLU A 58 17.21 -23.25 4.58
N ASP A 59 18.10 -23.36 3.59
CA ASP A 59 18.36 -22.45 2.48
C ASP A 59 17.09 -21.81 1.89
N GLN A 60 17.04 -20.47 1.85
CA GLN A 60 16.37 -19.76 0.76
C GLN A 60 16.78 -18.27 0.68
N PRO A 61 17.21 -17.78 -0.49
CA PRO A 61 17.48 -16.36 -0.71
C PRO A 61 16.17 -15.66 -1.08
N ASP A 62 15.36 -15.29 -0.09
CA ASP A 62 14.23 -14.38 -0.33
C ASP A 62 14.74 -12.94 -0.38
N SER A 63 15.35 -12.65 -1.54
CA SER A 63 15.78 -11.36 -2.02
C SER A 63 14.78 -10.26 -1.64
N ALA A 64 15.27 -9.26 -0.91
CA ALA A 64 14.59 -8.02 -0.58
C ALA A 64 14.41 -7.09 -1.81
N SER A 65 14.27 -7.65 -3.02
CA SER A 65 14.21 -6.92 -4.28
C SER A 65 12.84 -7.11 -4.92
N GLU A 66 12.33 -6.05 -5.55
CA GLU A 66 11.16 -6.06 -6.43
C GLU A 66 9.78 -5.82 -5.79
N LEU A 67 9.56 -4.79 -4.95
CA LEU A 67 8.21 -4.18 -4.84
C LEU A 67 8.21 -2.65 -4.63
N GLU A 68 9.37 -1.99 -4.68
CA GLU A 68 9.45 -0.53 -4.84
C GLU A 68 9.73 -0.23 -6.32
N SER A 69 9.04 0.76 -6.90
CA SER A 69 9.21 1.29 -8.28
C SER A 69 8.22 0.79 -9.36
N LYS A 70 6.91 1.11 -9.24
CA LYS A 70 6.13 1.72 -10.35
C LYS A 70 4.71 2.19 -9.96
N LYS A 71 4.48 2.82 -8.80
CA LYS A 71 3.19 3.52 -8.61
C LYS A 71 3.27 4.74 -7.71
N ASP A 72 4.15 5.66 -8.09
CA ASP A 72 3.81 7.08 -8.11
C ASP A 72 2.83 7.30 -9.26
N ALA A 73 1.54 7.36 -8.92
CA ALA A 73 0.51 7.82 -9.84
C ALA A 73 -0.27 8.94 -9.13
N GLY A 74 0.28 10.15 -9.23
CA GLY A 74 -0.43 11.42 -9.10
C GLY A 74 -0.14 12.24 -10.36
N PRO A 75 -1.15 12.84 -11.02
CA PRO A 75 -1.02 13.36 -12.37
C PRO A 75 -0.47 14.80 -12.38
N GLY A 76 0.41 15.08 -13.33
CA GLY A 76 0.63 16.45 -13.81
C GLY A 76 2.08 16.89 -13.94
N GLN A 77 2.31 17.63 -15.03
CA GLN A 77 3.47 18.47 -15.37
C GLN A 77 4.64 17.71 -16.02
N GLY A 78 4.98 17.93 -17.29
CA GLY A 78 4.49 18.86 -18.30
C GLY A 78 5.16 18.55 -19.63
N GLN A 79 4.48 18.84 -20.74
CA GLN A 79 5.13 19.01 -22.04
C GLN A 79 6.25 20.05 -21.91
N PRO A 80 7.41 19.81 -22.54
CA PRO A 80 7.67 20.52 -23.79
C PRO A 80 8.52 19.69 -24.76
N ASP A 81 7.90 18.90 -25.62
CA ASP A 81 8.56 18.40 -26.84
C ASP A 81 8.22 19.35 -28.00
N ALA A 82 8.61 20.62 -27.84
CA ALA A 82 8.42 21.69 -28.81
C ALA A 82 9.68 21.99 -29.65
N GLU A 83 10.69 21.11 -29.68
CA GLU A 83 11.96 21.42 -30.36
C GLU A 83 12.43 20.38 -31.40
N ARG A 84 11.71 19.28 -31.63
CA ARG A 84 12.10 18.24 -32.61
C ARG A 84 11.48 18.39 -34.01
N SER A 85 11.23 19.61 -34.47
CA SER A 85 10.73 19.84 -35.84
C SER A 85 11.23 21.16 -36.45
N ALA A 86 12.54 21.30 -36.66
CA ALA A 86 13.09 22.20 -37.69
C ALA A 86 14.60 21.94 -37.89
N ASN A 87 14.99 20.73 -38.29
CA ASN A 87 16.25 20.56 -39.02
C ASN A 87 15.90 20.50 -40.51
N PRO A 88 16.21 21.53 -41.32
CA PRO A 88 15.94 21.50 -42.74
C PRO A 88 17.00 20.62 -43.42
N GLU A 89 16.59 19.45 -43.91
CA GLU A 89 17.31 18.77 -44.98
C GLU A 89 16.82 19.36 -46.32
N ALA A 90 17.59 20.33 -46.87
CA ALA A 90 17.73 20.66 -48.30
C ALA A 90 18.59 21.92 -48.48
#